data_AF-A0A8S2RYP6-F1
#
_entry.id   AF-A0A8S2RYP6-F1
#
_cell.length_a   1.000
_cell.length_b   1.000
_cell.length_c   1.000
_cell.angle_alpha   90.00
_cell.angle_beta   90.00
_cell.angle_gamma   90.00
#
_symmetry.space_group_name_H-M   'P 1'
#
loop_
_entity.id
_entity.type
_entity.pdbx_description
1 polymer ?
#
loop_
_entity_poly.entity_id
_entity_poly.type
_entity_poly.pdbx_seq_one_letter_code
_entity_poly.pdbx_strand_id
1 'polypeptide(L)'
;MNTVIFLIRKYVEFKHEISIDAEGDPFQYSHDLEMRLHELSSLSKFIRVFQCMDGTEKVEHWLPEFVDYHRTLSGKTEECRVSSNNRELRDRLIIAQALGCLDRFCVAVFAGNGFGAWYRQCQVEVTKESREVYKAVLNYIYKGDYANADIALSDIDDRSLSEKDLKQIKHELKSSLNKLMKDTKSIVNWLDGKIEREEDNRNQVTIMKENIDKVQIVLNKEGLLELLDDKTQNDLRSFDNGINEQLSKISSKGLRSIKDFMNADSFSEAEQGMENLSCVQRELAGYYTSNFVADESEVRKKSDSIVSDISKRYDS
;
A
#
# COMPACT_ATOMS: atom_id res chain seq x y z
N MET A 1 45.24 -21.40 -11.44
CA MET A 1 44.15 -21.53 -10.46
C MET A 1 43.01 -20.65 -10.96
N ASN A 2 41.84 -21.26 -11.23
CA ASN A 2 40.80 -20.74 -12.13
C ASN A 2 40.10 -19.47 -11.59
N THR A 3 40.21 -18.36 -12.32
CA THR A 3 39.54 -17.08 -12.04
C THR A 3 38.01 -17.21 -11.96
N VAL A 4 37.40 -18.12 -12.72
CA VAL A 4 35.95 -18.36 -12.70
C VAL A 4 35.53 -19.13 -11.44
N ILE A 5 36.30 -20.13 -11.01
CA ILE A 5 36.06 -20.84 -9.73
C ILE A 5 36.37 -19.92 -8.56
N PHE A 6 37.35 -19.03 -8.68
CA PHE A 6 37.62 -17.98 -7.69
C PHE A 6 36.47 -16.99 -7.59
N LEU A 7 35.87 -16.56 -8.70
CA LEU A 7 34.71 -15.66 -8.71
C LEU A 7 33.43 -16.33 -8.21
N ILE A 8 33.19 -17.59 -8.56
CA ILE A 8 32.06 -18.39 -8.03
C ILE A 8 32.26 -18.68 -6.54
N ARG A 9 33.49 -19.03 -6.10
CA ARG A 9 33.80 -19.16 -4.67
C ARG A 9 33.68 -17.84 -3.94
N LYS A 10 34.16 -16.73 -4.50
CA LYS A 10 33.99 -15.40 -3.91
C LYS A 10 32.53 -15.00 -3.80
N TYR A 11 31.70 -15.34 -4.78
CA TYR A 11 30.26 -15.12 -4.71
C TYR A 11 29.58 -15.98 -3.62
N VAL A 12 30.00 -17.24 -3.48
CA VAL A 12 29.50 -18.16 -2.43
C VAL A 12 30.00 -17.78 -1.03
N GLU A 13 31.25 -17.32 -0.90
CA GLU A 13 31.86 -16.81 0.34
C GLU A 13 31.22 -15.48 0.76
N PHE A 14 31.02 -14.55 -0.19
CA PHE A 14 30.41 -13.23 0.07
C PHE A 14 28.96 -13.34 0.55
N LYS A 15 28.20 -14.36 0.11
CA LYS A 15 26.83 -14.59 0.59
C LYS A 15 26.78 -15.24 1.99
N HIS A 16 27.86 -15.88 2.43
CA HIS A 16 27.97 -16.44 3.78
C HIS A 16 28.59 -15.47 4.81
N GLU A 17 29.20 -14.37 4.36
CA GLU A 17 29.80 -13.32 5.19
C GLU A 17 29.03 -11.99 5.19
N ILE A 18 27.70 -12.00 4.99
CA ILE A 18 26.88 -10.83 5.39
C ILE A 18 26.71 -10.84 6.92
N SER A 19 27.84 -10.64 7.59
CA SER A 19 27.93 -9.82 8.79
C SER A 19 29.09 -8.84 8.58
N ILE A 20 28.73 -7.59 8.27
CA ILE A 20 29.46 -6.36 8.60
C ILE A 20 30.72 -6.08 7.74
N ASP A 21 30.67 -4.94 7.04
CA ASP A 21 31.78 -4.14 6.48
C ASP A 21 32.53 -4.64 5.22
N ALA A 22 31.87 -4.64 4.06
CA ALA A 22 32.56 -4.56 2.77
C ALA A 22 31.97 -3.43 1.90
N GLU A 23 32.72 -2.34 1.77
CA GLU A 23 32.47 -1.25 0.83
C GLU A 23 32.63 -1.75 -0.62
N GLY A 24 31.53 -2.14 -1.24
CA GLY A 24 31.46 -2.48 -2.65
C GLY A 24 30.01 -2.74 -3.05
N ASP A 25 29.52 -2.00 -4.03
CA ASP A 25 28.14 -2.10 -4.51
C ASP A 25 27.84 -3.55 -4.99
N PRO A 26 26.87 -4.27 -4.37
CA PRO A 26 26.53 -5.65 -4.73
C PRO A 26 26.10 -5.80 -6.20
N PHE A 27 25.62 -4.73 -6.85
CA PHE A 27 25.27 -4.73 -8.27
C PHE A 27 26.50 -4.71 -9.20
N GLN A 28 27.66 -4.26 -8.72
CA GLN A 28 28.88 -4.20 -9.53
C GLN A 28 29.43 -5.61 -9.80
N TYR A 29 29.30 -6.53 -8.83
CA TYR A 29 29.72 -7.92 -8.99
C TYR A 29 28.73 -8.77 -9.79
N SER A 30 27.42 -8.46 -9.73
CA SER A 30 26.43 -9.13 -10.58
C SER A 30 26.56 -8.70 -12.04
N HIS A 31 26.83 -7.41 -12.30
CA HIS A 31 27.07 -6.90 -13.63
C HIS A 31 28.40 -7.39 -14.19
N ASP A 32 29.46 -7.47 -13.39
CA ASP A 32 30.73 -8.07 -13.82
C ASP A 32 30.59 -9.57 -14.08
N LEU A 33 29.87 -10.32 -13.25
CA LEU A 33 29.62 -11.74 -13.48
C LEU A 33 28.75 -11.94 -14.73
N GLU A 34 27.70 -11.15 -14.90
CA GLU A 34 26.87 -11.15 -16.12
C GLU A 34 27.71 -10.76 -17.35
N MET A 35 28.52 -9.71 -17.29
CA MET A 35 29.44 -9.32 -18.35
C MET A 35 30.47 -10.39 -18.65
N ARG A 36 31.01 -11.09 -17.66
CA ARG A 36 31.98 -12.19 -17.86
C ARG A 36 31.33 -13.44 -18.43
N LEU A 37 30.11 -13.75 -18.00
CA LEU A 37 29.29 -14.83 -18.56
C LEU A 37 28.75 -14.45 -19.95
N HIS A 38 28.54 -13.15 -20.21
CA HIS A 38 28.12 -12.60 -21.49
C HIS A 38 29.29 -12.55 -22.47
N GLU A 39 30.48 -12.15 -22.03
CA GLU A 39 31.75 -12.32 -22.74
C GLU A 39 31.91 -13.79 -23.09
N LEU A 40 31.80 -14.71 -22.12
CA LEU A 40 31.84 -16.16 -22.36
C LEU A 40 30.78 -16.62 -23.37
N SER A 41 29.56 -16.05 -23.37
CA SER A 41 28.48 -16.42 -24.30
C SER A 41 28.60 -15.79 -25.69
N SER A 42 29.17 -14.60 -25.81
CA SER A 42 29.46 -13.86 -27.06
C SER A 42 30.59 -14.51 -27.88
N LEU A 43 31.31 -15.46 -27.27
CA LEU A 43 32.32 -16.32 -27.88
C LEU A 43 31.76 -17.38 -28.84
N SER A 44 30.68 -17.11 -29.58
CA SER A 44 30.26 -17.98 -30.71
C SER A 44 31.38 -18.12 -31.76
N LYS A 45 32.30 -17.14 -31.84
CA LYS A 45 33.55 -17.20 -32.63
C LYS A 45 34.71 -17.93 -31.93
N PHE A 46 34.67 -18.09 -30.62
CA PHE A 46 35.69 -18.81 -29.85
C PHE A 46 35.37 -20.29 -29.70
N ILE A 47 34.14 -20.75 -29.95
CA ILE A 47 33.81 -22.19 -29.98
C ILE A 47 34.79 -22.93 -30.90
N ARG A 48 35.16 -22.33 -32.05
CA ARG A 48 36.18 -22.88 -32.96
C ARG A 48 37.60 -22.83 -32.41
N VAL A 49 37.94 -21.87 -31.55
CA VAL A 49 39.27 -21.73 -30.93
C VAL A 49 39.41 -22.60 -29.67
N PHE A 50 38.33 -22.78 -28.91
CA PHE A 50 38.22 -23.63 -27.73
C PHE A 50 38.18 -25.12 -28.09
N GLN A 51 37.57 -25.47 -29.24
CA GLN A 51 37.70 -26.79 -29.87
C GLN A 51 39.14 -27.11 -30.30
N CYS A 52 39.99 -26.10 -30.51
CA CYS A 52 41.40 -26.27 -30.85
C CYS A 52 42.36 -26.29 -29.64
N MET A 53 41.88 -26.05 -28.41
CA MET A 53 42.71 -25.98 -27.19
C MET A 53 42.05 -26.74 -26.02
N ASP A 54 42.08 -28.07 -25.99
CA ASP A 54 41.63 -28.95 -24.86
C ASP A 54 40.35 -28.51 -24.11
N GLY A 55 39.52 -27.70 -24.75
CA GLY A 55 38.39 -27.03 -24.11
C GLY A 55 37.25 -27.99 -23.95
N THR A 56 37.13 -28.94 -24.89
CA THR A 56 36.24 -30.08 -24.81
C THR A 56 36.59 -30.97 -23.61
N GLU A 57 37.88 -31.26 -23.40
CA GLU A 57 38.35 -32.12 -22.31
C GLU A 57 38.14 -31.48 -20.93
N LYS A 58 38.35 -30.15 -20.82
CA LYS A 58 38.03 -29.39 -19.60
C LYS A 58 36.52 -29.29 -19.34
N VAL A 59 35.71 -29.13 -20.39
CA VAL A 59 34.24 -29.13 -20.26
C VAL A 59 33.73 -30.52 -19.86
N GLU A 60 34.28 -31.59 -20.43
CA GLU A 60 33.98 -32.98 -20.03
C GLU A 60 34.39 -33.24 -18.57
N HIS A 61 35.51 -32.69 -18.12
CA HIS A 61 35.95 -32.78 -16.72
C HIS A 61 35.01 -32.03 -15.75
N TRP A 62 34.47 -30.88 -16.17
CA TRP A 62 33.55 -30.07 -15.35
C TRP A 62 32.08 -30.47 -15.48
N LEU A 63 31.74 -31.28 -16.48
CA LEU A 63 30.37 -31.73 -16.75
C LEU A 63 29.73 -32.42 -15.53
N PRO A 64 30.42 -33.32 -14.79
CA PRO A 64 29.85 -33.90 -13.57
C PRO A 64 29.54 -32.86 -12.49
N GLU A 65 30.40 -31.85 -12.32
CA GLU A 65 30.21 -30.77 -11.35
C GLU A 65 29.03 -29.87 -11.72
N PHE A 66 28.88 -29.52 -13.00
CA PHE A 66 27.72 -28.76 -13.48
C PHE A 66 26.41 -29.54 -13.33
N VAL A 67 26.43 -30.85 -13.58
CA VAL A 67 25.26 -31.72 -13.40
C VAL A 67 24.86 -31.82 -11.94
N ASP A 68 25.83 -31.97 -11.03
CA ASP A 68 25.57 -32.04 -9.60
C ASP A 68 25.07 -30.70 -9.04
N TYR A 69 25.65 -29.59 -9.49
CA TYR A 69 25.18 -28.26 -9.15
C TYR A 69 23.76 -28.00 -9.68
N HIS A 70 23.48 -28.39 -10.92
CA HIS A 70 22.14 -28.32 -11.49
C HIS A 70 21.13 -29.10 -10.65
N ARG A 71 21.46 -30.36 -10.30
CA ARG A 71 20.60 -31.22 -9.46
C ARG A 71 20.35 -30.60 -8.08
N THR A 72 21.39 -30.08 -7.45
CA THR A 72 21.29 -29.44 -6.13
C THR A 72 20.45 -28.17 -6.19
N LEU A 73 20.68 -27.31 -7.19
CA LEU A 73 19.92 -26.09 -7.39
C LEU A 73 18.45 -26.42 -7.67
N SER A 74 18.18 -27.39 -8.56
CA SER A 74 16.81 -27.82 -8.87
C SER A 74 16.09 -28.41 -7.65
N GLY A 75 16.76 -29.27 -6.88
CA GLY A 75 16.16 -29.90 -5.71
C GLY A 75 15.79 -28.89 -4.64
N LYS A 76 16.72 -27.99 -4.31
CA LYS A 76 16.46 -26.94 -3.33
C LYS A 76 15.46 -25.87 -3.82
N THR A 77 15.37 -25.63 -5.13
CA THR A 77 14.36 -24.74 -5.73
C THR A 77 12.97 -25.37 -5.59
N GLU A 78 12.84 -26.68 -5.82
CA GLU A 78 11.60 -27.42 -5.59
C GLU A 78 11.21 -27.40 -4.11
N GLU A 79 12.16 -27.55 -3.19
CA GLU A 79 11.91 -27.40 -1.75
C GLU A 79 11.40 -26.00 -1.40
N CYS A 80 12.00 -24.94 -1.96
CA CYS A 80 11.52 -23.56 -1.77
C CYS A 80 10.11 -23.39 -2.34
N ARG A 81 9.80 -24.02 -3.47
CA ARG A 81 8.46 -24.01 -4.07
C ARG A 81 7.42 -24.69 -3.19
N VAL A 82 7.71 -25.90 -2.70
CA VAL A 82 6.81 -26.66 -1.81
C VAL A 82 6.59 -25.93 -0.49
N SER A 83 7.65 -25.31 0.05
CA SER A 83 7.59 -24.55 1.31
C SER A 83 7.06 -23.12 1.16
N SER A 84 6.76 -22.66 -0.06
CA SER A 84 6.37 -21.28 -0.36
C SER A 84 7.38 -20.23 0.14
N ASN A 85 8.68 -20.59 0.20
CA ASN A 85 9.76 -19.68 0.58
C ASN A 85 10.22 -18.87 -0.64
N ASN A 86 9.40 -17.89 -1.04
CA ASN A 86 9.55 -17.18 -2.31
C ASN A 86 10.78 -16.25 -2.35
N ARG A 87 11.27 -15.81 -1.19
CA ARG A 87 12.53 -15.04 -1.09
C ARG A 87 13.72 -15.90 -1.50
N GLU A 88 13.82 -17.09 -0.92
CA GLU A 88 14.89 -18.03 -1.24
C GLU A 88 14.77 -18.56 -2.68
N LEU A 89 13.53 -18.71 -3.19
CA LEU A 89 13.27 -19.03 -4.59
C LEU A 89 13.79 -17.96 -5.56
N ARG A 90 13.66 -16.67 -5.24
CA ARG A 90 14.16 -15.56 -6.06
C ARG A 90 15.68 -15.48 -6.10
N ASP A 91 16.33 -15.66 -4.96
CA ASP A 91 17.79 -15.73 -4.91
C ASP A 91 18.33 -16.84 -5.81
N ARG A 92 17.63 -17.98 -5.85
CA ARG A 92 17.96 -19.12 -6.70
C ARG A 92 17.67 -18.85 -8.18
N LEU A 93 16.64 -18.06 -8.49
CA LEU A 93 16.35 -17.60 -9.85
C LEU A 93 17.49 -16.76 -10.43
N ILE A 94 18.07 -15.85 -9.64
CA ILE A 94 19.23 -15.05 -10.08
C ILE A 94 20.41 -15.96 -10.44
N ILE A 95 20.68 -16.96 -9.61
CA ILE A 95 21.73 -17.96 -9.86
C ILE A 95 21.42 -18.78 -11.12
N ALA A 96 20.17 -19.25 -11.28
CA ALA A 96 19.76 -20.00 -12.47
C ALA A 96 19.85 -19.16 -13.76
N GLN A 97 19.52 -17.87 -13.69
CA GLN A 97 19.67 -16.95 -14.82
C GLN A 97 21.13 -16.78 -15.23
N ALA A 98 22.01 -16.54 -14.26
CA ALA A 98 23.45 -16.41 -14.50
C ALA A 98 24.03 -17.69 -15.13
N LEU A 99 23.63 -18.85 -14.63
CA LEU A 99 24.14 -20.14 -15.12
C LEU A 99 23.48 -20.61 -16.43
N GLY A 100 22.45 -19.92 -16.92
CA GLY A 100 21.78 -20.25 -18.18
C GLY A 100 22.71 -20.31 -19.39
N CYS A 101 23.84 -19.60 -19.38
CA CYS A 101 24.83 -19.68 -20.45
C CYS A 101 25.58 -21.02 -20.51
N LEU A 102 25.53 -21.84 -19.45
CA LEU A 102 26.15 -23.17 -19.40
C LEU A 102 25.32 -24.25 -20.11
N ASP A 103 24.02 -23.99 -20.34
CA ASP A 103 23.11 -24.93 -21.00
C ASP A 103 23.63 -25.40 -22.36
N ARG A 104 24.30 -24.51 -23.11
CA ARG A 104 24.88 -24.81 -24.43
C ARG A 104 26.01 -25.85 -24.41
N PHE A 105 26.66 -26.05 -23.25
CA PHE A 105 27.71 -27.04 -23.08
C PHE A 105 27.18 -28.37 -22.54
N CYS A 106 26.01 -28.34 -21.91
CA CYS A 106 25.39 -29.49 -21.27
C CYS A 106 24.17 -30.01 -22.05
N VAL A 107 24.01 -29.62 -23.32
CA VAL A 107 22.82 -29.94 -24.15
C VAL A 107 22.55 -31.44 -24.20
N ALA A 108 23.61 -32.25 -24.35
CA ALA A 108 23.50 -33.70 -24.41
C ALA A 108 23.03 -34.34 -23.07
N VAL A 109 23.23 -33.64 -21.95
CA VAL A 109 22.91 -34.14 -20.61
C VAL A 109 21.57 -33.60 -20.11
N PHE A 110 21.28 -32.32 -20.35
CA PHE A 110 20.06 -31.68 -19.86
C PHE A 110 18.88 -31.76 -20.83
N ALA A 111 19.09 -32.13 -22.11
CA ALA A 111 18.03 -32.35 -23.11
C ALA A 111 16.96 -31.24 -23.17
N GLY A 112 17.36 -29.98 -22.97
CA GLY A 112 16.46 -28.82 -22.96
C GLY A 112 15.94 -28.38 -21.59
N ASN A 113 16.24 -29.13 -20.53
CA ASN A 113 15.87 -28.83 -19.13
C ASN A 113 17.04 -28.28 -18.31
N GLY A 114 17.89 -27.43 -18.92
CA GLY A 114 19.01 -26.78 -18.24
C GLY A 114 18.60 -25.57 -17.39
N PHE A 115 19.57 -24.86 -16.84
CA PHE A 115 19.40 -23.72 -15.94
C PHE A 115 18.49 -22.63 -16.51
N GLY A 116 18.57 -22.36 -17.82
CA GLY A 116 17.73 -21.36 -18.49
C GLY A 116 16.27 -21.79 -18.63
N ALA A 117 15.99 -23.09 -18.75
CA ALA A 117 14.62 -23.61 -18.75
C ALA A 117 14.01 -23.55 -17.34
N TRP A 118 14.79 -23.90 -16.32
CA TRP A 118 14.42 -23.77 -14.92
C TRP A 118 14.13 -22.32 -14.52
N TYR A 119 15.01 -21.39 -14.90
CA TYR A 119 14.79 -19.97 -14.69
C TYR A 119 13.44 -19.51 -15.24
N ARG A 120 13.12 -19.85 -16.50
CA ARG A 120 11.83 -19.49 -17.12
C ARG A 120 10.64 -20.07 -16.38
N GLN A 121 10.71 -21.33 -15.95
CA GLN A 121 9.62 -21.98 -15.24
C GLN A 121 9.34 -21.32 -13.89
N CYS A 122 10.37 -21.13 -13.07
CA CYS A 122 10.22 -20.52 -11.75
C CYS A 122 9.88 -19.01 -11.85
N GLN A 123 10.35 -18.32 -12.89
CA GLN A 123 9.99 -16.92 -13.15
C GLN A 123 8.47 -16.78 -13.41
N VAL A 124 7.85 -17.72 -14.13
CA VAL A 124 6.38 -17.72 -14.34
C VAL A 124 5.63 -17.85 -13.02
N GLU A 125 6.08 -18.71 -12.12
CA GLU A 125 5.46 -18.91 -10.80
C GLU A 125 5.59 -17.66 -9.91
N VAL A 126 6.79 -17.09 -9.80
CA VAL A 126 7.01 -15.83 -9.06
C VAL A 126 6.20 -14.66 -9.63
N THR A 127 6.06 -14.60 -10.95
CA THR A 127 5.23 -13.58 -11.63
C THR A 127 3.75 -13.78 -11.33
N LYS A 128 3.27 -15.04 -11.30
CA LYS A 128 1.88 -15.36 -10.98
C LYS A 128 1.51 -14.93 -9.56
N GLU A 129 2.34 -15.26 -8.58
CA GLU A 129 2.14 -14.90 -7.18
C GLU A 129 2.18 -13.37 -6.99
N SER A 130 3.13 -12.68 -7.64
CA SER A 130 3.19 -11.21 -7.64
C SER A 130 1.90 -10.58 -8.18
N ARG A 131 1.31 -11.19 -9.20
CA ARG A 131 0.03 -10.75 -9.76
C ARG A 131 -1.16 -11.03 -8.84
N GLU A 132 -1.11 -12.08 -8.03
CA GLU A 132 -2.16 -12.39 -7.05
C GLU A 132 -2.14 -11.39 -5.89
N VAL A 133 -0.96 -11.06 -5.37
CA VAL A 133 -0.81 -10.01 -4.33
C VAL A 133 -1.22 -8.63 -4.86
N TYR A 134 -0.85 -8.31 -6.11
CA TYR A 134 -1.33 -7.10 -6.79
C TYR A 134 -2.87 -7.02 -6.84
N LYS A 135 -3.54 -8.11 -7.25
CA LYS A 135 -5.00 -8.17 -7.28
C LYS A 135 -5.61 -8.02 -5.88
N ALA A 136 -4.96 -8.55 -4.86
CA ALA A 136 -5.38 -8.39 -3.48
C ALA A 136 -5.34 -6.92 -3.06
N VAL A 137 -4.22 -6.23 -3.30
CA VAL A 137 -4.07 -4.78 -3.03
C VAL A 137 -5.19 -3.98 -3.70
N LEU A 138 -5.43 -4.17 -5.00
CA LEU A 138 -6.50 -3.46 -5.71
C LEU A 138 -7.89 -3.75 -5.13
N ASN A 139 -8.15 -5.00 -4.78
CA ASN A 139 -9.43 -5.39 -4.18
C ASN A 139 -9.65 -4.73 -2.82
N TYR A 140 -8.60 -4.62 -1.99
CA TYR A 140 -8.67 -3.91 -0.71
C TYR A 140 -8.90 -2.41 -0.91
N ILE A 141 -8.19 -1.77 -1.84
CA ILE A 141 -8.39 -0.35 -2.19
C ILE A 141 -9.83 -0.09 -2.68
N TYR A 142 -10.36 -0.98 -3.53
CA TYR A 142 -11.73 -0.88 -4.04
C TYR A 142 -12.77 -0.98 -2.92
N LYS A 143 -12.51 -1.82 -1.92
CA LYS A 143 -13.37 -1.98 -0.73
C LYS A 143 -13.18 -0.88 0.32
N GLY A 144 -12.19 0.00 0.15
CA GLY A 144 -11.83 1.01 1.15
C GLY A 144 -11.17 0.43 2.41
N ASP A 145 -10.58 -0.76 2.31
CA ASP A 145 -9.86 -1.43 3.39
C ASP A 145 -8.36 -1.14 3.27
N TYR A 146 -7.99 0.10 3.62
CA TYR A 146 -6.62 0.56 3.44
C TYR A 146 -5.62 -0.09 4.40
N ALA A 147 -6.06 -0.58 5.55
CA ALA A 147 -5.19 -1.29 6.48
C ALA A 147 -4.67 -2.60 5.86
N ASN A 148 -5.56 -3.41 5.28
CA ASN A 148 -5.16 -4.63 4.59
C ASN A 148 -4.49 -4.36 3.24
N ALA A 149 -4.82 -3.25 2.57
CA ALA A 149 -4.10 -2.82 1.38
C ALA A 149 -2.61 -2.55 1.68
N ASP A 150 -2.31 -1.85 2.78
CA ASP A 150 -0.95 -1.54 3.23
C ASP A 150 -0.15 -2.79 3.62
N ILE A 151 -0.78 -3.72 4.36
CA ILE A 151 -0.17 -5.02 4.70
C ILE A 151 0.18 -5.79 3.42
N ALA A 152 -0.78 -5.92 2.50
CA ALA A 152 -0.57 -6.61 1.24
C ALA A 152 0.46 -5.89 0.35
N LEU A 153 0.62 -4.58 0.49
CA LEU A 153 1.67 -3.81 -0.19
C LEU A 153 3.04 -4.06 0.43
N SER A 154 3.12 -4.20 1.75
CA SER A 154 4.37 -4.52 2.46
C SER A 154 4.87 -5.92 2.09
N ASP A 155 3.98 -6.86 1.75
CA ASP A 155 4.37 -8.16 1.21
C ASP A 155 5.03 -8.06 -0.19
N ILE A 156 5.05 -6.88 -0.79
CA ILE A 156 5.66 -6.57 -2.10
C ILE A 156 7.13 -6.16 -1.95
N ASP A 157 7.74 -6.23 -0.77
CA ASP A 157 9.06 -5.62 -0.44
C ASP A 157 10.32 -6.13 -1.18
N ASP A 158 10.17 -6.89 -2.26
CA ASP A 158 11.25 -7.24 -3.19
C ASP A 158 10.72 -7.50 -4.63
N ARG A 159 9.49 -7.06 -4.93
CA ARG A 159 8.81 -7.37 -6.19
C ARG A 159 9.01 -6.23 -7.16
N SER A 160 9.55 -6.57 -8.33
CA SER A 160 9.39 -5.77 -9.54
C SER A 160 7.91 -5.74 -9.94
N LEU A 161 7.09 -4.97 -9.22
CA LEU A 161 5.78 -4.57 -9.74
C LEU A 161 6.05 -4.00 -11.14
N SER A 162 5.31 -4.49 -12.13
CA SER A 162 5.41 -3.87 -13.44
C SER A 162 5.03 -2.39 -13.26
N GLU A 163 5.73 -1.49 -13.95
CA GLU A 163 5.44 -0.05 -13.87
C GLU A 163 3.95 0.23 -14.15
N LYS A 164 3.32 -0.61 -14.97
CA LYS A 164 1.88 -0.59 -15.27
C LYS A 164 1.02 -0.91 -14.05
N ASP A 165 1.34 -1.97 -13.31
CA ASP A 165 0.60 -2.38 -12.11
C ASP A 165 0.74 -1.33 -11.01
N LEU A 166 1.95 -0.81 -10.80
CA LEU A 166 2.18 0.29 -9.86
C LEU A 166 1.36 1.53 -10.24
N LYS A 167 1.37 1.93 -11.51
CA LYS A 167 0.54 3.04 -12.01
C LYS A 167 -0.95 2.82 -11.74
N GLN A 168 -1.44 1.59 -11.90
CA GLN A 168 -2.83 1.27 -11.64
C GLN A 168 -3.17 1.34 -10.15
N ILE A 169 -2.33 0.80 -9.24
CA ILE A 169 -2.52 0.96 -7.78
C ILE A 169 -2.58 2.43 -7.41
N LYS A 170 -1.63 3.25 -7.89
CA LYS A 170 -1.60 4.69 -7.63
C LYS A 170 -2.88 5.38 -8.11
N HIS A 171 -3.35 5.03 -9.30
CA HIS A 171 -4.58 5.58 -9.87
C HIS A 171 -5.82 5.21 -9.04
N GLU A 172 -5.98 3.94 -8.70
CA GLU A 172 -7.13 3.44 -7.94
C GLU A 172 -7.14 3.99 -6.51
N LEU A 173 -5.98 4.05 -5.84
CA LEU A 173 -5.85 4.64 -4.51
C LEU A 173 -6.28 6.10 -4.53
N LYS A 174 -5.75 6.89 -5.47
CA LYS A 174 -6.12 8.30 -5.65
C LYS A 174 -7.61 8.47 -5.96
N SER A 175 -8.15 7.65 -6.85
CA SER A 175 -9.58 7.70 -7.22
C SER A 175 -10.48 7.39 -6.03
N SER A 176 -10.17 6.33 -5.30
CA SER A 176 -10.88 5.87 -4.10
C SER A 176 -10.88 6.95 -3.01
N LEU A 177 -9.72 7.55 -2.72
CA LEU A 177 -9.59 8.61 -1.72
C LEU A 177 -10.31 9.90 -2.13
N ASN A 178 -10.20 10.32 -3.39
CA ASN A 178 -10.94 11.48 -3.89
C ASN A 178 -12.45 11.29 -3.80
N LYS A 179 -12.92 10.07 -4.06
CA LYS A 179 -14.33 9.71 -3.91
C LYS A 179 -14.75 9.81 -2.43
N LEU A 180 -14.01 9.20 -1.50
CA LEU A 180 -14.29 9.30 -0.06
C LEU A 180 -14.35 10.76 0.39
N MET A 181 -13.34 11.57 0.05
CA MET A 181 -13.32 12.98 0.42
C MET A 181 -14.51 13.77 -0.16
N LYS A 182 -14.91 13.48 -1.39
CA LYS A 182 -16.05 14.12 -2.04
C LYS A 182 -17.37 13.70 -1.38
N ASP A 183 -17.52 12.42 -1.09
CA ASP A 183 -18.72 11.86 -0.45
C ASP A 183 -18.89 12.46 0.95
N THR A 184 -17.82 12.52 1.76
CA THR A 184 -17.83 13.18 3.08
C THR A 184 -18.20 14.66 2.97
N LYS A 185 -17.60 15.42 2.03
CA LYS A 185 -17.98 16.83 1.81
C LYS A 185 -19.45 16.97 1.42
N SER A 186 -19.98 16.04 0.61
CA SER A 186 -21.40 16.02 0.26
C SER A 186 -22.30 15.76 1.47
N ILE A 187 -21.87 14.89 2.38
CA ILE A 187 -22.58 14.62 3.64
C ILE A 187 -22.60 15.87 4.52
N VAL A 188 -21.46 16.54 4.69
CA VAL A 188 -21.38 17.78 5.47
C VAL A 188 -22.29 18.87 4.88
N ASN A 189 -22.27 19.05 3.56
CA ASN A 189 -23.17 19.99 2.88
C ASN A 189 -24.64 19.59 3.01
N TRP A 190 -24.95 18.30 3.07
CA TRP A 190 -26.32 17.82 3.30
C TRP A 190 -26.79 18.13 4.73
N LEU A 191 -25.89 18.04 5.72
CA LEU A 191 -26.17 18.48 7.10
C LEU A 191 -26.43 19.99 7.16
N ASP A 192 -25.79 20.79 6.28
CA ASP A 192 -26.06 22.24 6.11
C ASP A 192 -27.42 22.52 5.44
N GLY A 193 -28.51 22.15 6.11
CA GLY A 193 -29.88 22.42 5.67
C GLY A 193 -30.89 21.34 6.08
N LYS A 194 -30.45 20.23 6.69
CA LYS A 194 -31.32 19.11 7.07
C LYS A 194 -31.06 18.54 8.46
N ILE A 195 -30.44 19.32 9.37
CA ILE A 195 -30.21 18.94 10.78
C ILE A 195 -31.47 18.42 11.49
N GLU A 196 -32.67 18.75 11.01
CA GLU A 196 -33.94 18.34 11.61
C GLU A 196 -34.36 16.88 11.34
N ARG A 197 -33.66 16.13 10.47
CA ARG A 197 -34.02 14.73 10.11
C ARG A 197 -33.20 13.69 10.87
N GLU A 198 -33.56 13.42 12.12
CA GLU A 198 -32.75 12.66 13.07
C GLU A 198 -32.26 11.28 12.59
N GLU A 199 -33.14 10.44 12.03
CA GLU A 199 -32.77 9.06 11.60
C GLU A 199 -31.85 9.05 10.37
N ASP A 200 -32.11 9.94 9.39
CA ASP A 200 -31.24 10.14 8.23
C ASP A 200 -29.87 10.69 8.66
N ASN A 201 -29.85 11.65 9.59
CA ASN A 201 -28.62 12.28 10.08
C ASN A 201 -27.68 11.27 10.74
N ARG A 202 -28.20 10.35 11.55
CA ARG A 202 -27.36 9.35 12.23
C ARG A 202 -26.62 8.47 11.21
N ASN A 203 -27.31 7.97 10.19
CA ASN A 203 -26.67 7.18 9.14
C ASN A 203 -25.61 7.99 8.38
N GLN A 204 -25.92 9.23 8.01
CA GLN A 204 -24.97 10.10 7.32
C GLN A 204 -23.74 10.40 8.18
N VAL A 205 -23.91 10.69 9.47
CA VAL A 205 -22.81 10.94 10.41
C VAL A 205 -21.92 9.70 10.58
N THR A 206 -22.51 8.50 10.66
CA THR A 206 -21.74 7.25 10.71
C THR A 206 -20.87 7.07 9.47
N ILE A 207 -21.43 7.25 8.26
CA ILE A 207 -20.68 7.16 7.00
C ILE A 207 -19.55 8.21 6.96
N MET A 208 -19.84 9.42 7.43
CA MET A 208 -18.85 10.50 7.48
C MET A 208 -17.65 10.13 8.36
N LYS A 209 -17.90 9.60 9.57
CA LYS A 209 -16.85 9.13 10.49
C LYS A 209 -16.02 8.02 9.88
N GLU A 210 -16.67 7.01 9.32
CA GLU A 210 -15.97 5.89 8.65
C GLU A 210 -15.06 6.38 7.52
N ASN A 211 -15.51 7.36 6.74
CA ASN A 211 -14.70 7.93 5.67
C ASN A 211 -13.50 8.72 6.20
N ILE A 212 -13.69 9.49 7.28
CA ILE A 212 -12.60 10.22 7.97
C ILE A 212 -11.57 9.22 8.52
N ASP A 213 -12.02 8.17 9.19
CA ASP A 213 -11.14 7.12 9.73
C ASP A 213 -10.33 6.44 8.63
N LYS A 214 -10.96 6.13 7.49
CA LYS A 214 -10.28 5.56 6.32
C LYS A 214 -9.22 6.50 5.75
N VAL A 215 -9.50 7.80 5.66
CA VAL A 215 -8.50 8.80 5.23
C VAL A 215 -7.34 8.86 6.23
N GLN A 216 -7.65 8.82 7.53
CA GLN A 216 -6.65 8.86 8.59
C GLN A 216 -5.75 7.61 8.60
N ILE A 217 -6.29 6.43 8.28
CA ILE A 217 -5.48 5.22 8.07
C ILE A 217 -4.44 5.47 6.99
N VAL A 218 -4.82 6.01 5.83
CA VAL A 218 -3.85 6.27 4.75
C VAL A 218 -2.80 7.30 5.15
N LEU A 219 -3.18 8.36 5.88
CA LEU A 219 -2.22 9.35 6.40
C LEU A 219 -1.18 8.76 7.36
N ASN A 220 -1.56 7.71 8.10
CA ASN A 220 -0.68 7.03 9.06
C ASN A 220 0.14 5.88 8.46
N LYS A 221 -0.11 5.51 7.20
CA LYS A 221 0.56 4.39 6.52
C LYS A 221 1.52 4.91 5.45
N GLU A 222 2.81 5.00 5.79
CA GLU A 222 3.86 5.52 4.90
C GLU A 222 3.84 4.85 3.52
N GLY A 223 3.74 3.51 3.47
CA GLY A 223 3.72 2.76 2.21
C GLY A 223 2.58 3.14 1.26
N LEU A 224 1.40 3.50 1.79
CA LEU A 224 0.29 4.01 0.97
C LEU A 224 0.45 5.49 0.65
N LEU A 225 0.96 6.29 1.60
CA LEU A 225 1.11 7.72 1.43
C LEU A 225 2.15 8.05 0.34
N GLU A 226 3.26 7.30 0.29
CA GLU A 226 4.32 7.43 -0.73
C GLU A 226 3.85 7.12 -2.16
N LEU A 227 2.75 6.40 -2.32
CA LEU A 227 2.17 6.13 -3.64
C LEU A 227 1.45 7.34 -4.23
N LEU A 228 1.12 8.34 -3.41
CA LEU A 228 0.34 9.51 -3.80
C LEU A 228 1.24 10.68 -4.22
N ASP A 229 0.74 11.48 -5.15
CA ASP A 229 1.39 12.76 -5.51
C ASP A 229 1.24 13.82 -4.42
N ASP A 230 2.18 14.76 -4.37
CA ASP A 230 2.25 15.83 -3.35
C ASP A 230 0.94 16.59 -3.19
N LYS A 231 0.24 16.85 -4.30
CA LYS A 231 -1.05 17.54 -4.28
C LYS A 231 -2.07 16.71 -3.50
N THR A 232 -2.21 15.44 -3.82
CA THR A 232 -3.16 14.53 -3.17
C THR A 232 -2.81 14.36 -1.68
N GLN A 233 -1.52 14.28 -1.33
CA GLN A 233 -1.09 14.23 0.07
C GLN A 233 -1.49 15.50 0.84
N ASN A 234 -1.29 16.69 0.25
CA ASN A 234 -1.69 17.96 0.85
C ASN A 234 -3.23 18.07 0.99
N ASP A 235 -3.98 17.61 0.00
CA ASP A 235 -5.44 17.56 0.04
C ASP A 235 -5.93 16.67 1.21
N LEU A 236 -5.30 15.51 1.43
CA LEU A 236 -5.62 14.62 2.56
C LEU A 236 -5.27 15.25 3.91
N ARG A 237 -4.08 15.87 4.04
CA ARG A 237 -3.64 16.50 5.30
C ARG A 237 -4.51 17.68 5.71
N SER A 238 -5.07 18.41 4.75
CA SER A 238 -5.96 19.55 5.00
C SER A 238 -7.44 19.16 5.10
N PHE A 239 -7.78 17.90 4.79
CA PHE A 239 -9.15 17.42 4.70
C PHE A 239 -9.89 17.53 6.04
N ASP A 240 -9.33 16.99 7.11
CA ASP A 240 -9.95 17.00 8.45
C ASP A 240 -10.21 18.41 8.95
N ASN A 241 -9.24 19.31 8.80
CA ASN A 241 -9.41 20.72 9.16
C ASN A 241 -10.54 21.38 8.35
N GLY A 242 -10.62 21.10 7.04
CA GLY A 242 -11.69 21.62 6.20
C GLY A 242 -13.08 21.11 6.58
N ILE A 243 -13.20 19.83 6.95
CA ILE A 243 -14.45 19.24 7.46
C ILE A 243 -14.82 19.86 8.80
N ASN A 244 -13.86 19.97 9.73
CA ASN A 244 -14.07 20.59 11.03
C ASN A 244 -14.56 22.03 10.93
N GLU A 245 -13.94 22.86 10.08
CA GLU A 245 -14.39 24.23 9.84
C GLU A 245 -15.83 24.30 9.31
N GLN A 246 -16.22 23.39 8.42
CA GLN A 246 -17.59 23.35 7.89
C GLN A 246 -18.59 22.93 8.96
N LEU A 247 -18.29 21.90 9.75
CA LEU A 247 -19.13 21.46 10.87
C LEU A 247 -19.28 22.56 11.94
N SER A 248 -18.22 23.33 12.21
CA SER A 248 -18.30 24.53 13.04
C SER A 248 -19.29 25.55 12.49
N LYS A 249 -19.19 25.87 11.20
CA LYS A 249 -20.06 26.87 10.55
C LYS A 249 -21.52 26.43 10.60
N ILE A 250 -21.80 25.15 10.31
CA ILE A 250 -23.14 24.56 10.38
C ILE A 250 -23.69 24.69 11.80
N SER A 251 -22.90 24.31 12.80
CA SER A 251 -23.32 24.41 14.20
C SER A 251 -23.62 25.87 14.58
N SER A 252 -22.74 26.82 14.24
CA SER A 252 -22.94 28.25 14.56
C SER A 252 -24.13 28.86 13.84
N LYS A 253 -24.49 28.34 12.66
CA LYS A 253 -25.69 28.74 11.91
C LYS A 253 -26.94 28.18 12.59
N GLY A 254 -26.91 26.91 13.02
CA GLY A 254 -27.99 26.30 13.82
C GLY A 254 -28.28 27.09 15.09
N LEU A 255 -27.25 27.41 15.89
CA LEU A 255 -27.42 28.24 17.09
C LEU A 255 -28.01 29.62 16.81
N ARG A 256 -27.59 30.28 15.72
CA ARG A 256 -28.16 31.58 15.33
C ARG A 256 -29.64 31.45 14.99
N SER A 257 -30.03 30.43 14.23
CA SER A 257 -31.44 30.18 13.92
C SER A 257 -32.27 29.95 15.18
N ILE A 258 -31.76 29.17 16.14
CA ILE A 258 -32.41 28.93 17.43
C ILE A 258 -32.58 30.24 18.20
N LYS A 259 -31.54 31.07 18.26
CA LYS A 259 -31.59 32.39 18.90
C LYS A 259 -32.63 33.30 18.23
N ASP A 260 -32.76 33.24 16.91
CA ASP A 260 -33.76 34.01 16.17
C ASP A 260 -35.19 33.55 16.48
N PHE A 261 -35.44 32.22 16.56
CA PHE A 261 -36.73 31.68 17.02
C PHE A 261 -37.07 32.13 18.44
N MET A 262 -36.10 32.12 19.36
CA MET A 262 -36.29 32.62 20.72
C MET A 262 -36.65 34.11 20.76
N ASN A 263 -36.02 34.94 19.92
CA ASN A 263 -36.33 36.37 19.84
C ASN A 263 -37.70 36.65 19.21
N ALA A 264 -38.26 35.70 18.48
CA ALA A 264 -39.57 35.77 17.84
C ALA A 264 -40.68 35.08 18.66
N ASP A 265 -40.40 34.70 19.92
CA ASP A 265 -41.30 33.97 20.81
C ASP A 265 -41.77 32.59 20.26
N SER A 266 -41.01 32.00 19.33
CA SER A 266 -41.28 30.69 18.70
C SER A 266 -40.54 29.57 19.44
N PHE A 267 -40.94 29.33 20.70
CA PHE A 267 -40.17 28.48 21.62
C PHE A 267 -40.18 26.99 21.29
N SER A 268 -41.29 26.48 20.75
CA SER A 268 -41.36 25.07 20.32
C SER A 268 -40.33 24.78 19.23
N GLU A 269 -40.14 25.72 18.31
CA GLU A 269 -39.17 25.62 17.22
C GLU A 269 -37.73 25.77 17.74
N ALA A 270 -37.51 26.65 18.72
CA ALA A 270 -36.21 26.81 19.37
C ALA A 270 -35.78 25.55 20.16
N GLU A 271 -36.71 24.94 20.92
CA GLU A 271 -36.48 23.71 21.67
C GLU A 271 -36.17 22.54 20.74
N GLN A 272 -37.01 22.32 19.72
CA GLN A 272 -36.79 21.28 18.70
C GLN A 272 -35.46 21.48 17.95
N GLY A 273 -35.11 22.73 17.62
CA GLY A 273 -33.83 23.07 17.01
C GLY A 273 -32.63 22.73 17.90
N MET A 274 -32.73 23.01 19.22
CA MET A 274 -31.68 22.66 20.19
C MET A 274 -31.52 21.16 20.36
N GLU A 275 -32.61 20.39 20.40
CA GLU A 275 -32.55 18.93 20.48
C GLU A 275 -31.85 18.33 19.26
N ASN A 276 -32.27 18.75 18.06
CA ASN A 276 -31.70 18.28 16.79
C ASN A 276 -30.20 18.59 16.69
N LEU A 277 -29.80 19.83 17.02
CA LEU A 277 -28.40 20.24 17.03
C LEU A 277 -27.59 19.46 18.07
N SER A 278 -28.14 19.27 19.27
CA SER A 278 -27.49 18.52 20.34
C SER A 278 -27.29 17.04 19.97
N CYS A 279 -28.24 16.43 19.25
CA CYS A 279 -28.14 15.05 18.78
C CYS A 279 -26.99 14.90 17.77
N VAL A 280 -26.95 15.76 16.74
CA VAL A 280 -25.87 15.75 15.73
C VAL A 280 -24.51 16.00 16.38
N GLN A 281 -24.42 16.94 17.33
CA GLN A 281 -23.17 17.22 18.04
C GLN A 281 -22.70 16.07 18.92
N ARG A 282 -23.62 15.41 19.63
CA ARG A 282 -23.30 14.22 20.44
C ARG A 282 -22.75 13.10 19.57
N GLU A 283 -23.37 12.88 18.41
CA GLU A 283 -22.87 11.91 17.45
C GLU A 283 -21.49 12.33 16.92
N LEU A 284 -21.22 13.62 16.67
CA LEU A 284 -19.91 14.10 16.21
C LEU A 284 -18.83 14.23 17.29
N ALA A 285 -19.14 13.92 18.55
CA ALA A 285 -18.20 14.03 19.65
C ALA A 285 -16.94 13.17 19.41
N GLY A 286 -15.77 13.75 19.67
CA GLY A 286 -14.47 13.10 19.48
C GLY A 286 -13.87 13.21 18.08
N TYR A 287 -14.68 13.50 17.05
CA TYR A 287 -14.23 13.75 15.67
C TYR A 287 -14.12 15.24 15.34
N TYR A 288 -14.75 16.08 16.15
CA TYR A 288 -14.81 17.52 15.98
C TYR A 288 -14.44 18.21 17.30
N THR A 289 -13.48 19.15 17.25
CA THR A 289 -13.14 20.01 18.39
C THR A 289 -13.89 21.32 18.25
N SER A 290 -14.95 21.49 19.03
CA SER A 290 -15.76 22.69 18.99
C SER A 290 -15.24 23.74 19.98
N ASN A 291 -14.99 24.97 19.54
CA ASN A 291 -14.74 26.13 20.43
C ASN A 291 -16.05 26.69 21.03
N PHE A 292 -17.04 25.82 21.25
CA PHE A 292 -18.48 26.14 21.18
C PHE A 292 -19.16 26.26 22.55
N VAL A 293 -18.44 25.90 23.61
CA VAL A 293 -18.98 25.76 24.98
C VAL A 293 -19.58 27.07 25.51
N ALA A 294 -19.09 28.22 25.05
CA ALA A 294 -19.57 29.53 25.49
C ALA A 294 -20.96 29.90 24.91
N ASP A 295 -21.16 29.76 23.59
CA ASP A 295 -22.40 30.18 22.92
C ASP A 295 -23.59 29.27 23.27
N GLU A 296 -23.38 27.94 23.36
CA GLU A 296 -24.42 26.99 23.76
C GLU A 296 -24.93 27.26 25.18
N SER A 297 -24.01 27.58 26.11
CA SER A 297 -24.35 27.94 27.48
C SER A 297 -25.24 29.18 27.54
N GLU A 298 -24.99 30.20 26.71
CA GLU A 298 -25.76 31.44 26.74
C GLU A 298 -27.17 31.22 26.16
N VAL A 299 -27.27 30.47 25.06
CA VAL A 299 -28.55 30.12 24.41
C VAL A 299 -29.41 29.28 25.35
N ARG A 300 -28.85 28.24 25.98
CA ARG A 300 -29.58 27.42 26.98
C ARG A 300 -30.05 28.25 28.17
N LYS A 301 -29.17 29.07 28.76
CA LYS A 301 -29.56 29.94 29.89
C LYS A 301 -30.69 30.91 29.53
N LYS A 302 -30.68 31.48 28.32
CA LYS A 302 -31.78 32.31 27.84
C LYS A 302 -33.07 31.50 27.67
N SER A 303 -32.98 30.27 27.16
CA SER A 303 -34.14 29.39 26.99
C SER A 303 -34.75 29.08 28.35
N ASP A 304 -33.94 28.64 29.31
CA ASP A 304 -34.36 28.29 30.67
C ASP A 304 -34.98 29.50 31.41
N SER A 305 -34.40 30.70 31.24
CA SER A 305 -34.93 31.93 31.84
C SER A 305 -36.31 32.30 31.28
N ILE A 306 -36.50 32.20 29.97
CA ILE A 306 -37.76 32.57 29.32
C ILE A 306 -38.84 31.52 29.61
N VAL A 307 -38.50 30.23 29.61
CA VAL A 307 -39.41 29.14 30.05
C VAL A 307 -39.84 29.36 31.49
N SER A 308 -38.91 29.71 32.39
CA SER A 308 -39.24 30.04 33.79
C SER A 308 -40.19 31.23 33.89
N ASP A 309 -40.02 32.26 33.07
CA ASP A 309 -40.89 33.45 33.05
C ASP A 309 -42.27 33.15 32.45
N ILE A 310 -42.38 32.24 31.47
CA ILE A 310 -43.66 31.78 30.93
C ILE A 310 -44.41 30.94 31.97
N SER A 311 -43.75 29.97 32.62
CA SER A 311 -44.36 29.15 33.68
C SER A 311 -44.92 30.01 34.81
N LYS A 312 -44.14 31.02 35.25
CA LYS A 312 -44.61 31.97 36.28
C LYS A 312 -45.85 32.76 35.87
N ARG A 313 -46.02 33.08 34.58
CA ARG A 313 -47.20 33.80 34.07
C ARG A 313 -48.45 32.91 33.93
N TYR A 314 -48.28 31.60 33.85
CA TYR A 314 -49.39 30.65 33.82
C TYR A 314 -49.81 30.16 35.21
N ASP A 315 -48.93 30.29 36.20
CA ASP A 315 -49.20 29.98 37.61
C ASP A 315 -49.77 31.18 38.41
N SER A 316 -50.07 32.31 37.76
CA SER A 316 -50.73 33.50 38.33
C SER A 316 -52.11 33.75 37.75
#